data_AF-A0A7W4H0Y0-F1
#
_entry.id   AF-A0A7W4H0Y0-F1
#
_cell.length_a   1.000
_cell.length_b   1.000
_cell.length_c   1.000
_cell.angle_alpha   90.00
_cell.angle_beta   90.00
_cell.angle_gamma   90.00
#
_symmetry.space_group_name_H-M   'P 1'
#
loop_
_entity.id
_entity.type
_entity.pdbx_description
1 polymer ?
#
loop_
_entity_poly.entity_id
_entity_poly.type
_entity_poly.pdbx_seq_one_letter_code
_entity_poly.pdbx_strand_id
1 'polypeptide(L)'
;MQLDPEQMVSVVKRLKRAQGQLGGIIKMIEDGRNCDEIVTQLAAVSKAVDRAGFSTISIGLRQCMEQPDPDPLDQAKMEKLFLSLA
;
A
#
# COMPACT_ATOMS: atom_id res chain seq x y z
N MET A 1 7.26 -11.90 11.91
CA MET A 1 7.45 -10.43 11.90
C MET A 1 6.18 -9.64 12.29
N GLN A 2 6.33 -8.61 13.13
CA GLN A 2 5.37 -7.52 13.32
C GLN A 2 6.02 -6.20 12.86
N LEU A 3 5.24 -5.30 12.25
CA LEU A 3 5.75 -4.00 11.78
C LEU A 3 5.67 -2.96 12.91
N ASP A 4 6.73 -2.16 13.06
CA ASP A 4 6.75 -1.00 13.96
C ASP A 4 5.69 0.06 13.55
N PRO A 5 4.69 0.35 14.41
CA PRO A 5 3.67 1.36 14.13
C PRO A 5 4.22 2.75 13.87
N GLU A 6 5.36 3.14 14.47
CA GLU A 6 5.94 4.47 14.32
C GLU A 6 6.46 4.68 12.89
N GLN A 7 7.07 3.66 12.31
CA GLN A 7 7.56 3.68 10.92
C GLN A 7 6.40 3.65 9.91
N MET A 8 5.24 3.12 10.30
CA MET A 8 4.06 2.98 9.45
C MET A 8 3.20 4.23 9.33
N VAL A 9 3.45 5.29 10.12
CA VAL A 9 2.65 6.53 10.12
C VAL A 9 2.50 7.11 8.72
N SER A 10 3.56 7.10 7.91
CA SER A 10 3.54 7.65 6.55
C SER A 10 2.68 6.82 5.59
N VAL A 11 2.70 5.49 5.73
CA VAL A 11 1.88 4.55 4.97
C VAL A 11 0.41 4.72 5.34
N VAL A 12 0.10 4.79 6.63
CA VAL A 12 -1.28 5.03 7.11
C VAL A 12 -1.83 6.33 6.57
N LYS A 13 -1.06 7.42 6.56
CA LYS A 13 -1.49 8.70 5.95
C LYS A 13 -1.79 8.57 4.46
N ARG A 14 -1.04 7.77 3.71
CA ARG A 14 -1.30 7.49 2.28
C ARG A 14 -2.60 6.69 2.11
N LEU A 15 -2.76 5.63 2.88
CA LEU A 15 -3.96 4.78 2.83
C LEU A 15 -5.23 5.54 3.23
N LYS A 16 -5.18 6.41 4.24
CA LYS A 16 -6.31 7.29 4.59
C LYS A 16 -6.72 8.22 3.46
N ARG A 17 -5.76 8.73 2.68
CA ARG A 17 -6.07 9.53 1.47
C ARG A 17 -6.72 8.67 0.39
N ALA A 18 -6.17 7.49 0.12
CA ALA A 18 -6.75 6.53 -0.83
C ALA A 18 -8.18 6.12 -0.43
N GLN A 19 -8.44 5.93 0.87
CA GLN A 19 -9.78 5.68 1.41
C GLN A 19 -10.74 6.83 1.09
N GLY A 20 -10.32 8.08 1.27
CA GLY A 20 -11.13 9.25 0.92
C GLY A 20 -11.42 9.33 -0.58
N GLN A 21 -10.43 9.01 -1.42
CA GLN A 21 -10.60 8.95 -2.87
C GLN A 21 -11.58 7.84 -3.29
N LEU A 22 -11.49 6.64 -2.68
CA LEU A 22 -12.46 5.56 -2.89
C LEU A 22 -13.88 5.99 -2.52
N GLY A 23 -14.04 6.68 -1.39
CA GLY A 23 -15.34 7.26 -1.01
C GLY A 23 -15.86 8.25 -2.05
N GLY A 24 -14.98 9.03 -2.66
CA GLY A 24 -15.32 9.90 -3.79
C GLY A 24 -15.78 9.11 -5.02
N ILE A 25 -15.05 8.05 -5.40
CA ILE A 25 -15.39 7.19 -6.54
C ILE A 25 -16.74 6.50 -6.36
N ILE A 26 -17.04 6.01 -5.15
CA ILE A 26 -18.34 5.40 -4.82
C ILE A 26 -19.46 6.40 -5.12
N LYS A 27 -19.34 7.64 -4.63
CA LYS A 27 -20.32 8.70 -4.94
C LYS A 27 -20.42 8.99 -6.44
N MET A 28 -19.29 9.02 -7.15
CA MET A 28 -19.31 9.21 -8.61
C MET A 28 -20.12 8.13 -9.32
N ILE A 29 -20.05 6.89 -8.85
CA ILE A 29 -20.83 5.76 -9.39
C ILE A 29 -22.31 5.90 -9.02
N GLU A 30 -22.61 6.22 -7.76
CA GLU A 30 -23.98 6.45 -7.27
C GLU A 30 -24.68 7.60 -8.01
N ASP A 31 -23.92 8.66 -8.33
CA ASP A 31 -24.38 9.85 -9.07
C ASP A 31 -24.46 9.61 -10.59
N GLY A 32 -24.05 8.42 -11.08
CA GLY A 32 -24.12 8.07 -12.51
C GLY A 32 -23.14 8.85 -13.40
N ARG A 33 -21.95 9.19 -12.89
CA ARG A 33 -20.91 9.91 -13.67
C ARG A 33 -20.34 9.08 -14.82
N ASN A 34 -19.62 9.77 -15.71
CA ASN A 34 -19.04 9.16 -16.90
C ASN A 34 -17.99 8.09 -16.55
N CYS A 35 -17.98 7.03 -17.36
CA CYS A 35 -17.11 5.87 -17.18
C CYS A 35 -15.61 6.23 -17.19
N ASP A 36 -15.18 7.10 -18.11
CA ASP A 36 -13.80 7.55 -18.25
C ASP A 36 -13.30 8.32 -17.02
N GLU A 37 -14.15 9.17 -16.42
CA GLU A 37 -13.85 9.87 -15.18
C GLU A 37 -13.67 8.88 -14.01
N ILE A 38 -14.58 7.92 -13.88
CA ILE A 38 -14.53 6.88 -12.83
C ILE A 38 -13.26 6.03 -12.97
N VAL A 39 -12.97 5.54 -14.18
CA VAL A 39 -11.78 4.71 -14.46
C VAL A 39 -10.50 5.49 -14.19
N THR A 40 -10.45 6.78 -14.54
CA THR A 40 -9.30 7.64 -14.26
C THR A 40 -9.05 7.78 -12.76
N GLN A 41 -10.11 7.97 -11.96
CA GLN A 41 -9.97 8.05 -10.50
C GLN A 41 -9.59 6.70 -9.89
N LEU A 42 -10.16 5.59 -10.36
CA LEU A 42 -9.76 4.24 -9.93
C LEU A 42 -8.29 3.98 -10.19
N ALA A 43 -7.77 4.34 -11.38
CA ALA A 43 -6.36 4.20 -11.72
C ALA A 43 -5.46 5.05 -10.80
N ALA A 44 -5.89 6.25 -10.44
CA ALA A 44 -5.17 7.11 -9.51
C ALA A 44 -5.10 6.50 -8.09
N VAL A 45 -6.22 5.94 -7.62
CA VAL A 45 -6.27 5.24 -6.32
C VAL A 45 -5.42 3.98 -6.33
N SER A 46 -5.49 3.16 -7.38
CA SER A 46 -4.67 1.95 -7.52
C SER A 46 -3.19 2.29 -7.34
N LYS A 47 -2.68 3.28 -8.09
CA LYS A 47 -1.29 3.74 -7.94
C LYS A 47 -0.95 4.24 -6.54
N ALA A 48 -1.89 4.86 -5.83
CA ALA A 48 -1.67 5.31 -4.46
C ALA A 48 -1.55 4.12 -3.49
N VAL A 49 -2.37 3.08 -3.68
CA VAL A 49 -2.34 1.83 -2.91
C VAL A 49 -1.06 1.05 -3.21
N ASP A 50 -0.67 0.90 -4.47
CA ASP A 50 0.55 0.19 -4.87
C ASP A 50 1.79 0.81 -4.20
N ARG A 51 1.89 2.15 -4.24
CA ARG A 51 2.97 2.88 -3.55
C ARG A 51 2.96 2.68 -2.04
N ALA A 52 1.78 2.55 -1.42
CA ALA A 52 1.68 2.24 0.01
C ALA A 52 2.12 0.79 0.30
N GLY A 53 1.78 -0.16 -0.58
CA GLY A 53 2.26 -1.54 -0.54
C GLY A 53 3.77 -1.63 -0.61
N PHE A 54 4.40 -1.00 -1.62
CA PHE A 54 5.87 -0.97 -1.74
C PHE A 54 6.54 -0.33 -0.52
N SER A 55 5.96 0.74 0.03
CA SER A 55 6.50 1.39 1.23
C SER A 55 6.44 0.45 2.45
N THR A 56 5.33 -0.30 2.60
CA THR A 56 5.16 -1.29 3.67
C THR A 56 6.22 -2.39 3.60
N ILE A 57 6.43 -2.97 2.42
CA ILE A 57 7.43 -4.02 2.22
C ILE A 57 8.84 -3.47 2.45
N SER A 58 9.13 -2.26 1.98
CA SER A 58 10.44 -1.62 2.20
C SER A 58 10.74 -1.40 3.68
N ILE A 59 9.74 -1.00 4.47
CA ILE A 59 9.86 -0.86 5.94
C ILE A 59 10.11 -2.22 6.58
N GLY A 60 9.34 -3.26 6.20
CA GLY A 60 9.53 -4.62 6.69
C GLY A 60 10.91 -5.19 6.37
N LEU A 61 11.41 -4.99 5.14
CA LEU A 61 12.76 -5.39 4.74
C LEU A 61 13.84 -4.71 5.59
N ARG A 62 13.72 -3.39 5.81
CA ARG A 62 14.65 -2.64 6.65
C ARG A 62 14.65 -3.17 8.09
N GLN A 63 13.49 -3.47 8.65
CA GLN A 63 13.37 -4.06 9.98
C GLN A 63 13.95 -5.48 10.08
N CYS A 64 13.88 -6.27 9.01
CA CYS A 64 14.60 -7.55 8.96
C CYS A 64 16.11 -7.30 9.03
N MET A 65 16.63 -6.38 8.20
CA MET A 65 18.07 -6.14 8.10
C MET A 65 18.68 -5.50 9.35
N GLU A 66 17.89 -4.76 10.13
CA GLU A 66 18.33 -4.13 11.39
C GLU A 66 18.29 -5.11 12.59
N GLN A 67 17.76 -6.33 12.42
CA GLN A 67 17.77 -7.35 13.47
C GLN A 67 19.16 -8.02 13.61
N PRO A 68 19.66 -8.25 14.83
CA PRO A 68 20.97 -8.89 15.05
C PRO A 68 21.08 -10.33 14.53
N ASP A 69 19.95 -11.05 14.42
CA ASP A 69 19.86 -12.42 13.90
C ASP A 69 18.57 -12.57 13.09
N PRO A 70 18.56 -12.11 11.82
CA PRO A 70 17.37 -12.12 11.00
C PRO A 70 17.03 -13.55 10.56
N ASP A 71 15.77 -13.97 10.79
CA ASP A 71 15.27 -15.25 10.31
C ASP A 71 15.32 -15.29 8.76
N PRO A 72 16.10 -16.21 8.15
CA PRO A 72 16.18 -16.35 6.69
C PRO A 72 14.81 -16.59 6.04
N LEU A 73 13.87 -17.19 6.77
CA LEU A 73 12.50 -17.41 6.33
C LEU A 73 11.73 -16.08 6.18
N ASP A 74 12.01 -15.09 7.03
CA ASP A 74 11.36 -13.77 6.94
C ASP A 74 11.92 -12.96 5.76
N GLN A 75 13.21 -13.08 5.42
CA GLN A 75 13.76 -12.49 4.20
C GLN A 75 13.13 -13.07 2.92
N ALA A 76 13.05 -14.40 2.80
CA ALA A 76 12.44 -15.05 1.66
C ALA A 76 10.94 -14.72 1.51
N LYS A 77 10.22 -14.59 2.64
CA LYS A 77 8.82 -14.12 2.63
C LYS A 77 8.71 -12.69 2.10
N MET A 78 9.61 -11.79 2.51
CA MET A 78 9.57 -10.40 2.03
C MET A 78 9.85 -10.29 0.53
N GLU A 79 10.79 -11.06 0.00
CA GLU A 79 11.06 -11.13 -1.44
C GLU A 79 9.81 -11.60 -2.20
N LYS A 80 9.15 -12.66 -1.72
CA LYS A 80 7.91 -13.15 -2.32
C LYS A 80 6.78 -12.11 -2.29
N LEU A 81 6.62 -11.38 -1.18
CA LEU A 81 5.64 -10.30 -1.09
C LEU A 81 5.97 -9.16 -2.05
N PHE A 82 7.25 -8.80 -2.20
CA PHE A 82 7.68 -7.75 -3.12
C PHE A 82 7.31 -8.10 -4.57
N LEU A 83 7.61 -9.33 -4.99
CA LEU A 83 7.27 -9.84 -6.32
C LEU A 83 5.75 -9.92 -6.57
N SER A 84 4.92 -9.98 -5.53
CA SER A 84 3.46 -9.98 -5.67
C SER A 84 2.85 -8.60 -5.97
N LEU A 85 3.62 -7.53 -5.74
CA LEU A 85 3.23 -6.15 -6.05
C LEU A 85 3.85 -5.63 -7.36
N ALA A 86 4.75 -6.41 -7.98
CA ALA A 86 5.52 -6.05 -9.18
C ALA A 86 4.77 -6.37 -10.48
#